data_AF-A0ABC8EIK0-F1
#
_entry.id   AF-A0ABC8EIK0-F1
#
_cell.length_a   1.000
_cell.length_b   1.000
_cell.length_c   1.000
_cell.angle_alpha   90.00
_cell.angle_beta   90.00
_cell.angle_gamma   90.00
#
_symmetry.space_group_name_H-M   'P 1'
#
loop_
_entity.id
_entity.type
_entity.pdbx_description
1 polymer ?
#
loop_
_entity_poly.entity_id
_entity_poly.type
_entity_poly.pdbx_seq_one_letter_code
_entity_poly.pdbx_strand_id
1 'polypeptide(L)' 'LYNVRSERELMDTIPERLDWLWFLGYDLDDDIPDHSVLSKARARWGTKAFQ' A
#
# COMPACT_ATOMS: atom_id res chain seq x y z
N LEU A 1 5.91 -18.70 0.00
CA LEU A 1 4.95 -17.70 0.51
C LEU A 1 5.66 -16.37 0.57
N TYR A 2 5.19 -15.39 -0.20
CA TYR A 2 5.75 -14.04 -0.20
C TYR A 2 5.24 -13.30 1.04
N ASN A 3 6.14 -12.75 1.85
CA ASN A 3 5.81 -12.02 3.07
C ASN A 3 6.41 -10.63 3.01
N VAL A 4 5.54 -9.61 3.03
CA VAL A 4 5.93 -8.21 3.07
C VAL A 4 6.34 -7.85 4.50
N ARG A 5 7.55 -7.30 4.67
CA ARG A 5 8.16 -7.10 5.99
C ARG A 5 7.96 -5.70 6.56
N SER A 6 7.53 -4.73 5.74
CA SER A 6 7.29 -3.34 6.18
C SER A 6 6.30 -2.60 5.28
N GLU A 7 5.69 -1.52 5.79
CA GLU A 7 4.84 -0.61 4.99
C GLU A 7 5.63 0.00 3.82
N ARG A 8 6.94 0.24 3.98
CA ARG A 8 7.78 0.73 2.89
C ARG A 8 7.93 -0.29 1.78
N GLU A 9 8.29 -1.53 2.13
CA GLU A 9 8.36 -2.64 1.17
C GLU A 9 7.00 -2.89 0.51
N LEU A 10 5.90 -2.74 1.24
CA LEU A 10 4.55 -2.83 0.68
C LEU A 10 4.38 -1.80 -0.44
N MET A 11 4.63 -0.52 -0.17
CA MET A 11 4.45 0.54 -1.16
C MET A 11 5.38 0.38 -2.36
N ASP A 12 6.64 -0.01 -2.13
CA ASP A 12 7.63 -0.24 -3.20
C ASP A 12 7.21 -1.40 -4.12
N THR A 13 6.45 -2.38 -3.59
CA THR A 13 6.02 -3.57 -4.35
C THR A 13 4.74 -3.34 -5.17
N ILE A 14 3.85 -2.42 -4.75
CA ILE A 14 2.58 -2.14 -5.45
C ILE A 14 2.76 -1.91 -6.96
N PRO A 15 3.66 -1.03 -7.44
CA PRO A 15 3.81 -0.78 -8.88
C PRO A 15 4.35 -1.98 -9.65
N GLU A 16 4.99 -2.95 -8.98
CA GLU A 16 5.55 -4.15 -9.60
C GLU A 16 4.50 -5.27 -9.79
N ARG A 17 3.30 -5.10 -9.22
CA ARG A 17 2.27 -6.14 -9.13
C ARG A 17 0.94 -5.70 -9.72
N LEU A 18 0.67 -6.13 -10.95
CA LEU A 18 -0.57 -5.82 -11.66
C LEU A 18 -1.84 -6.25 -10.90
N ASP A 19 -1.78 -7.37 -10.18
CA ASP A 19 -2.90 -7.85 -9.37
C ASP A 19 -3.21 -6.93 -8.19
N TRP A 20 -2.19 -6.27 -7.64
CA TRP A 20 -2.36 -5.29 -6.57
C TRP A 20 -2.82 -3.94 -7.09
N LEU A 21 -2.29 -3.48 -8.23
CA LEU A 21 -2.78 -2.28 -8.91
C LEU A 21 -4.28 -2.41 -9.18
N TRP A 22 -4.70 -3.52 -9.80
CA TRP A 22 -6.11 -3.79 -10.06
C TRP A 22 -6.97 -3.81 -8.78
N PHE A 23 -6.51 -4.47 -7.72
CA PHE A 23 -7.24 -4.55 -6.45
C PHE A 23 -7.41 -3.18 -5.77
N LEU A 24 -6.37 -2.34 -5.86
CA LEU A 24 -6.36 -1.00 -5.28
C LEU A 24 -7.00 0.06 -6.19
N GLY A 25 -7.31 -0.29 -7.44
CA GLY A 25 -7.89 0.62 -8.42
C GLY A 25 -6.89 1.61 -9.03
N TYR A 26 -5.60 1.25 -9.05
CA TYR A 26 -4.57 2.01 -9.74
C TYR A 26 -4.38 1.51 -11.18
N ASP A 27 -4.13 2.44 -12.09
CA ASP A 27 -3.62 2.17 -13.43
C ASP A 27 -2.09 2.05 -13.44
N LEU A 28 -1.51 1.66 -14.59
CA LEU A 28 -0.06 1.44 -14.73
C LEU A 28 0.77 2.73 -14.67
N ASP A 29 0.14 3.84 -15.00
CA ASP A 29 0.71 5.19 -15.08
C ASP A 29 0.36 6.05 -13.86
N ASP A 30 -0.35 5.50 -12.87
CA ASP A 30 -0.66 6.20 -11.64
C ASP A 30 0.56 6.34 -10.73
N ASP A 31 0.70 7.52 -10.12
CA ASP A 31 1.69 7.77 -9.10
C ASP A 31 1.28 7.09 -7.79
N ILE A 32 2.05 6.05 -7.40
CA ILE A 32 1.86 5.39 -6.12
C ILE A 32 2.42 6.26 -4.99
N PRO A 33 1.62 6.58 -3.95
CA PRO A 33 2.09 7.40 -2.84
C PRO A 33 3.16 6.69 -2.02
N ASP A 34 3.97 7.46 -1.28
CA ASP A 34 4.93 6.87 -0.35
C ASP A 34 4.26 6.28 0.92
N HIS A 35 5.02 5.45 1.64
CA HIS A 35 4.58 4.76 2.85
C HIS A 35 4.08 5.67 3.98
N SER A 36 4.41 6.96 3.98
CA SER A 36 3.89 7.91 4.96
C SER A 36 2.36 8.07 4.87
N VAL A 37 1.76 7.78 3.71
CA VAL A 37 0.30 7.81 3.56
C VAL A 37 -0.37 6.75 4.44
N LEU A 38 0.16 5.53 4.48
CA LEU A 38 -0.35 4.46 5.36
C LEU A 38 -0.16 4.83 6.84
N SER A 39 1.01 5.34 7.21
CA SER A 39 1.28 5.80 8.57
C SER A 39 0.32 6.91 9.01
N LYS A 40 0.02 7.89 8.14
CA LYS A 40 -0.95 8.97 8.40
C LYS A 40 -2.38 8.45 8.49
N ALA A 41 -2.78 7.55 7.58
CA ALA A 41 -4.09 6.90 7.57
C ALA A 41 -4.35 6.13 8.87
N ARG A 42 -3.36 5.36 9.32
CA ARG A 42 -3.42 4.60 10.57
C ARG A 42 -3.55 5.49 11.80
N ALA A 43 -2.83 6.62 11.82
CA ALA A 43 -2.95 7.62 12.88
C ALA A 43 -4.34 8.30 12.88
N ARG A 44 -4.91 8.56 11.70
CA ARG A 44 -6.20 9.25 11.53
C ARG A 44 -7.40 8.37 11.87
N TRP A 45 -7.41 7.12 11.42
CA TRP A 45 -8.57 6.22 11.54
C TRP A 45 -8.44 5.20 12.68
N GLY A 46 -7.28 5.15 13.32
CA GLY A 46 -6.97 4.18 14.36
C GLY A 46 -6.73 2.77 13.79
N THR A 47 -6.12 1.92 14.60
CA THR A 47 -5.69 0.57 14.15
C THR A 47 -6.83 -0.43 13.96
N LYS A 48 -8.01 -0.17 14.53
CA LYS A 48 -9.16 -1.06 14.42
C LYS A 48 -9.68 -1.22 13.00
N ALA A 49 -9.44 -0.24 12.13
CA ALA A 49 -9.81 -0.32 10.72
C ALA A 49 -8.84 -1.21 9.90
N PHE A 50 -7.73 -1.65 10.48
CA PHE A 50 -6.63 -2.35 9.81
C PHE A 50 -6.32 -3.72 10.45
N GLN A 51 -7.21 -4.25 11.30
CA GLN A 51 -7.13 -5.59 11.90
C GLN A 51 -7.95 -6.59 11.08
#